data_AF-A0A1F5ZX84-F1
#
_entry.id   AF-A0A1F5ZX84-F1
#
_cell.length_a   1.000
_cell.length_b   1.000
_cell.length_c   1.000
_cell.angle_alpha   90.00
_cell.angle_beta   90.00
_cell.angle_gamma   90.00
#
_symmetry.space_group_name_H-M   'P 1'
#
loop_
_entity.id
_entity.type
_entity.pdbx_description
1 polymer ?
#
loop_
_entity_poly.entity_id
_entity_poly.type
_entity_poly.pdbx_seq_one_letter_code
_entity_poly.pdbx_strand_id
1 'polypeptide(L)'
;MLLFLILILSFLFYGQTLNFYFISDDFYYLSFANFRSIFFPQHFSQHYIPLFLAVLLIIKKNFGLNPFPFHLLTVAVHLVNSVFFYVLAKQLLKGFLPLIAVAVFTFTFHSYETVFWITGLSLSLMLMFSLLTFNIFLYGLKTGKKSLLFLVNLFSIASILSHEYGFSIIIFICLYLLIFTRKKFAKYLYFILPPFLLWLSITVWKLISGITLSSGAVTPYSFLTTVIKTFTYLLLPFPYILDRLHKILIIVLFSLLLIFIYGKSSKPKLRLFLFLWLTFDILLIAATSLPQARYYYFISVPAILLLLSVISSISRKMVILFALLIIFQGLIFLTGQKTYWSKTSMITKNQLKKIRLAYSELPADKKIYLVNFPDSLNGPPWNAYLFRNGLDYAVKQLYSLDPKKLVFVNSGTGKYLRSDPYKKCHELTKLSIQGNRIIFYE
;
A
#
# COMPACT_ATOMS: atom_id res chain seq x y z
N MET A 1 7.17 -26.56 10.84
CA MET A 1 8.54 -26.35 10.37
C MET A 1 8.62 -25.46 9.12
N LEU A 2 8.07 -25.83 7.96
CA LEU A 2 8.23 -25.04 6.72
C LEU A 2 7.70 -23.60 6.78
N LEU A 3 6.51 -23.37 7.37
CA LEU A 3 5.99 -22.00 7.56
C LEU A 3 6.98 -21.16 8.38
N PHE A 4 7.53 -21.72 9.46
CA PHE A 4 8.48 -21.03 10.32
C PHE A 4 9.77 -20.66 9.56
N LEU A 5 10.26 -21.56 8.71
CA LEU A 5 11.38 -21.26 7.81
C LEU A 5 11.08 -20.09 6.87
N ILE A 6 9.88 -20.06 6.26
CA ILE A 6 9.45 -18.94 5.40
C ILE A 6 9.44 -17.61 6.19
N LEU A 7 8.94 -17.63 7.43
CA LEU A 7 8.91 -16.44 8.29
C LEU A 7 10.31 -15.97 8.70
N ILE A 8 11.23 -16.88 9.02
CA ILE A 8 12.63 -16.54 9.30
C ILE A 8 13.27 -15.91 8.06
N LEU A 9 13.16 -16.56 6.89
CA LEU A 9 13.74 -16.04 5.65
C LEU A 9 13.15 -14.67 5.28
N SER A 10 11.85 -14.48 5.52
CA SER A 10 11.19 -13.20 5.35
C SER A 10 11.75 -12.15 6.29
N PHE A 11 11.85 -12.44 7.59
CA PHE A 11 12.44 -11.52 8.56
C PHE A 11 13.88 -11.16 8.22
N LEU A 12 14.72 -12.12 7.83
CA LEU A 12 16.10 -11.87 7.43
C LEU A 12 16.17 -11.00 6.16
N PHE A 13 15.30 -11.27 5.19
CA PHE A 13 15.25 -10.50 3.95
C PHE A 13 14.80 -9.05 4.20
N TYR A 14 13.72 -8.86 4.95
CA TYR A 14 13.16 -7.54 5.23
C TYR A 14 13.85 -6.81 6.38
N GLY A 15 14.63 -7.50 7.23
CA GLY A 15 15.31 -6.89 8.39
C GLY A 15 16.27 -5.76 8.05
N GLN A 16 16.78 -5.72 6.81
CA GLN A 16 17.59 -4.60 6.33
C GLN A 16 16.81 -3.27 6.27
N THR A 17 15.49 -3.31 6.12
CA THR A 17 14.64 -2.11 6.04
C THR A 17 14.45 -1.44 7.40
N LEU A 18 14.84 -2.11 8.50
CA LEU A 18 14.79 -1.53 9.85
C LEU A 18 15.70 -0.30 10.01
N ASN A 19 16.71 -0.18 9.15
CA ASN A 19 17.65 0.94 9.14
C ASN A 19 17.24 2.09 8.19
N PHE A 20 16.09 1.97 7.53
CA PHE A 20 15.59 3.03 6.67
C PHE A 20 15.20 4.24 7.51
N TYR A 21 15.32 5.42 6.90
CA TYR A 21 14.87 6.69 7.46
C TYR A 21 13.48 7.00 6.92
N PHE A 22 12.73 7.86 7.61
CA PHE A 22 11.43 8.35 7.13
C PHE A 22 11.55 9.01 5.75
N ILE A 23 10.55 8.79 4.90
CA ILE A 23 10.49 9.37 3.56
C ILE A 23 9.07 9.80 3.19
N SER A 24 8.98 10.71 2.22
CA SER A 24 7.73 11.19 1.61
C SER A 24 6.67 11.57 2.65
N ASP A 25 5.52 10.89 2.62
CA ASP A 25 4.35 11.26 3.41
C ASP A 25 4.47 10.79 4.87
N ASP A 26 5.54 10.06 5.23
CA ASP A 26 5.79 9.65 6.61
C ASP A 26 5.75 10.87 7.55
N PHE A 27 6.37 11.99 7.13
CA PHE A 27 6.39 13.21 7.93
C PHE A 27 5.01 13.85 8.10
N TYR A 28 4.13 13.77 7.09
CA TYR A 28 2.76 14.24 7.20
C TYR A 28 2.00 13.43 8.26
N TYR A 29 2.06 12.10 8.18
CA TYR A 29 1.35 11.25 9.13
C TYR A 29 1.96 11.25 10.54
N LEU A 30 3.27 11.48 10.65
CA LEU A 30 3.92 11.70 11.94
C LEU A 30 3.64 13.08 12.54
N SER A 31 3.01 14.01 11.79
CA SER A 31 2.71 15.36 12.29
C SER A 31 1.60 15.42 13.33
N PHE A 32 0.73 14.40 13.37
CA PHE A 32 -0.35 14.33 14.32
C PHE A 32 0.20 14.27 15.76
N ALA A 33 -0.38 15.09 16.64
CA ALA A 33 0.11 15.29 18.00
C ALA A 33 -0.79 14.64 19.07
N ASN A 34 -2.08 14.46 18.79
CA ASN A 34 -3.04 13.94 19.76
C ASN A 34 -4.17 13.13 19.09
N PHE A 35 -4.84 12.27 19.87
CA PHE A 35 -5.91 11.42 19.36
C PHE A 35 -7.13 12.22 18.86
N ARG A 36 -7.44 13.38 19.46
CA ARG A 36 -8.55 14.22 19.00
C ARG A 36 -8.34 14.65 17.55
N SER A 37 -7.14 15.08 17.19
CA SER A 37 -6.77 15.44 15.82
C SER A 37 -6.79 14.26 14.85
N ILE A 38 -6.73 13.01 15.34
CA ILE A 38 -6.80 11.81 14.50
C ILE A 38 -8.25 11.44 14.16
N PHE A 39 -9.15 11.50 15.14
CA PHE A 39 -10.56 11.15 14.94
C PHE A 39 -11.38 12.30 14.34
N PHE A 40 -10.97 13.55 14.61
CA PHE A 40 -11.64 14.77 14.16
C PHE A 40 -10.61 15.77 13.58
N PRO A 41 -9.90 15.45 12.49
CA PRO A 41 -8.96 16.39 11.92
C PRO A 41 -9.68 17.55 11.24
N GLN A 42 -9.07 18.73 11.35
CA GLN A 42 -9.58 19.96 10.74
C GLN A 42 -9.41 19.98 9.21
N HIS A 43 -8.42 19.25 8.69
CA HIS A 43 -8.15 19.11 7.27
C HIS A 43 -7.79 17.66 6.95
N PHE A 44 -8.54 17.03 6.04
CA PHE A 44 -8.13 15.78 5.41
C PHE A 44 -7.51 16.09 4.07
N SER A 45 -6.33 15.54 3.82
CA SER A 45 -5.79 15.56 2.47
C SER A 45 -6.53 14.57 1.58
N GLN A 46 -6.69 13.28 1.97
CA GLN A 46 -7.28 12.25 1.09
C GLN A 46 -7.97 11.05 1.78
N HIS A 47 -7.47 10.56 2.93
CA HIS A 47 -7.92 9.28 3.54
C HIS A 47 -8.35 9.42 5.01
N TYR A 48 -9.45 8.75 5.39
CA TYR A 48 -9.89 8.60 6.78
C TYR A 48 -9.31 7.30 7.39
N ILE A 49 -8.17 7.40 8.07
CA ILE A 49 -7.39 6.23 8.55
C ILE A 49 -6.99 6.33 10.03
N PRO A 50 -7.94 6.55 10.95
CA PRO A 50 -7.64 6.89 12.33
C PRO A 50 -6.95 5.78 13.11
N LEU A 51 -7.21 4.50 12.82
CA LEU A 51 -6.54 3.41 13.52
C LEU A 51 -5.05 3.34 13.17
N PHE A 52 -4.71 3.50 11.89
CA PHE A 52 -3.32 3.59 11.46
C PHE A 52 -2.60 4.79 12.11
N LEU A 53 -3.23 5.96 12.12
CA LEU A 53 -2.66 7.15 12.76
C LEU A 53 -2.50 6.99 14.27
N ALA A 54 -3.46 6.34 14.93
CA ALA A 54 -3.39 6.02 16.35
C ALA A 54 -2.18 5.13 16.65
N VAL A 55 -1.94 4.11 15.82
CA VAL A 55 -0.76 3.23 15.93
C VAL A 55 0.53 4.04 15.78
N LEU A 56 0.64 4.90 14.76
CA LEU A 56 1.82 5.76 14.60
C LEU A 56 2.03 6.70 15.79
N LEU A 57 0.96 7.31 16.30
CA LEU A 57 1.04 8.21 17.45
C LEU A 57 1.48 7.47 18.72
N ILE A 58 1.00 6.24 18.95
CA ILE A 58 1.45 5.40 20.07
C ILE A 58 2.95 5.14 19.97
N ILE A 59 3.45 4.72 18.81
CA ILE A 59 4.89 4.48 18.62
C ILE A 59 5.68 5.78 18.82
N LYS A 60 5.23 6.88 18.21
CA LYS A 60 5.87 8.20 18.33
C LYS A 60 5.93 8.68 19.78
N LYS A 61 4.89 8.46 20.58
CA LYS A 61 4.87 8.83 22.00
C LYS A 61 5.87 8.03 22.84
N ASN A 62 6.07 6.75 22.51
CA ASN A 62 6.96 5.87 23.27
C ASN A 62 8.42 5.93 22.81
N PHE A 63 8.68 6.17 21.51
CA PHE A 63 10.01 6.07 20.89
C PHE A 63 10.46 7.34 20.16
N GLY A 64 9.67 8.42 20.21
CA GLY A 64 9.94 9.66 19.49
C GLY A 64 9.93 9.47 17.97
N LEU A 65 10.80 10.23 17.29
CA LEU A 65 11.01 10.14 15.84
C LEU A 65 12.21 9.23 15.51
N ASN A 66 12.36 8.12 16.24
CA ASN A 66 13.26 7.03 15.85
C ASN A 66 12.57 6.17 14.77
N PRO A 67 13.11 6.02 13.55
CA PRO A 67 12.45 5.25 12.49
C PRO A 67 12.42 3.73 12.74
N PHE A 68 13.34 3.20 13.55
CA PHE A 68 13.50 1.76 13.74
C PHE A 68 12.22 1.05 14.26
N PRO A 69 11.54 1.52 15.33
CA PRO A 69 10.32 0.88 15.83
C PRO A 69 9.16 0.89 14.82
N PHE A 70 9.08 1.91 13.96
CA PHE A 70 8.05 1.99 12.94
C PHE A 70 8.26 0.95 11.84
N HIS A 71 9.50 0.82 11.34
CA HIS A 71 9.85 -0.22 10.37
C HIS A 71 9.79 -1.63 10.98
N LEU A 72 10.12 -1.79 12.26
CA LEU A 72 9.95 -3.06 12.96
C LEU A 72 8.49 -3.50 12.95
N LEU A 73 7.57 -2.56 13.19
CA LEU A 73 6.14 -2.85 13.13
C LEU A 73 5.69 -3.19 11.71
N THR A 74 6.17 -2.50 10.67
CA THR A 74 5.79 -2.84 9.28
C THR A 74 6.21 -4.25 8.90
N VAL A 75 7.44 -4.64 9.25
CA VAL A 75 7.95 -6.01 9.04
C VAL A 75 7.14 -7.02 9.87
N ALA A 76 6.89 -6.73 11.15
CA ALA A 76 6.12 -7.62 12.02
C ALA A 76 4.69 -7.87 11.49
N VAL A 77 3.99 -6.81 11.08
CA VAL A 77 2.64 -6.92 10.51
C VAL A 77 2.66 -7.71 9.19
N HIS A 78 3.68 -7.57 8.35
CA HIS A 78 3.83 -8.39 7.14
C HIS A 78 4.00 -9.89 7.45
N LEU A 79 4.76 -10.24 8.50
CA LEU A 79 4.90 -11.62 8.96
C LEU A 79 3.58 -12.17 9.51
N VAL A 80 2.85 -11.37 10.30
CA VAL A 80 1.51 -11.73 10.81
C VAL A 80 0.53 -11.93 9.64
N ASN A 81 0.55 -11.06 8.63
CA ASN A 81 -0.24 -11.22 7.41
C ASN A 81 0.09 -12.52 6.69
N SER A 82 1.36 -12.90 6.61
CA SER A 82 1.80 -14.17 6.02
C SER A 82 1.22 -15.36 6.80
N VAL A 83 1.19 -15.30 8.14
CA VAL A 83 0.56 -16.33 8.99
C VAL A 83 -0.95 -16.40 8.75
N PHE A 84 -1.67 -15.27 8.82
CA PHE A 84 -3.12 -15.26 8.61
C PHE A 84 -3.51 -15.65 7.18
N PHE A 85 -2.69 -15.32 6.19
CA PHE A 85 -2.89 -15.78 4.83
C PHE A 85 -2.66 -17.28 4.69
N TYR A 86 -1.64 -17.85 5.35
CA TYR A 86 -1.47 -19.30 5.42
C TYR A 86 -2.67 -20.00 6.05
N VAL A 87 -3.19 -19.47 7.16
CA VAL A 87 -4.39 -20.01 7.82
C VAL A 87 -5.58 -19.95 6.86
N LEU A 88 -5.81 -18.83 6.18
CA LEU A 88 -6.88 -18.70 5.19
C LEU A 88 -6.72 -19.70 4.05
N ALA A 89 -5.50 -19.80 3.51
CA ALA A 89 -5.18 -20.72 2.43
C ALA A 89 -5.41 -22.19 2.85
N LYS A 90 -5.13 -22.58 4.10
CA LYS A 90 -5.48 -23.90 4.62
C LYS A 90 -6.99 -24.16 4.68
N GLN A 91 -7.79 -23.11 4.85
CA GLN A 91 -9.25 -23.25 4.88
C GLN A 91 -9.84 -23.42 3.47
N LEU A 92 -9.16 -22.91 2.44
CA LEU A 92 -9.68 -22.84 1.07
C LEU A 92 -9.02 -23.83 0.10
N LEU A 93 -7.72 -24.11 0.26
CA LEU A 93 -6.93 -25.00 -0.59
C LEU A 93 -6.58 -26.29 0.14
N LYS A 94 -6.12 -27.30 -0.61
CA LYS A 94 -5.76 -28.63 -0.11
C LYS A 94 -4.26 -28.93 -0.27
N GLY A 95 -3.77 -29.90 0.51
CA GLY A 95 -2.41 -30.42 0.40
C GLY A 95 -1.33 -29.37 0.71
N PHE A 96 -0.30 -29.29 -0.14
CA PHE A 96 0.85 -28.40 0.02
C PHE A 96 0.61 -26.98 -0.53
N LEU A 97 -0.52 -26.73 -1.20
CA LEU A 97 -0.83 -25.42 -1.81
C LEU A 97 -0.85 -24.25 -0.80
N PRO A 98 -1.33 -24.39 0.44
CA PRO A 98 -1.27 -23.29 1.42
C PRO A 98 0.16 -22.82 1.72
N LEU A 99 1.13 -23.74 1.76
CA LEU A 99 2.54 -23.40 1.98
C LEU A 99 3.13 -22.66 0.78
N ILE A 100 2.74 -23.06 -0.44
CA ILE A 100 3.14 -22.34 -1.66
C ILE A 100 2.49 -20.95 -1.70
N ALA A 101 1.21 -20.84 -1.35
CA ALA A 101 0.50 -19.58 -1.33
C ALA A 101 1.21 -18.56 -0.43
N VAL A 102 1.52 -18.93 0.81
CA VAL A 102 2.23 -18.04 1.73
C VAL A 102 3.64 -17.71 1.24
N ALA A 103 4.40 -18.67 0.71
CA ALA A 103 5.73 -18.39 0.16
C ALA A 103 5.67 -17.38 -0.99
N VAL A 104 4.74 -17.56 -1.92
CA VAL A 104 4.52 -16.62 -3.03
C VAL A 104 4.08 -15.25 -2.53
N PHE A 105 3.14 -15.18 -1.59
CA PHE A 105 2.67 -13.90 -1.02
C PHE A 105 3.76 -13.13 -0.28
N THR A 106 4.57 -13.82 0.51
CA THR A 106 5.64 -13.20 1.30
C THR A 106 6.73 -12.58 0.42
N PHE A 107 7.04 -13.20 -0.71
CA PHE A 107 8.11 -12.75 -1.62
C PHE A 107 7.59 -12.16 -2.93
N THR A 108 6.29 -11.92 -3.08
CA THR A 108 5.75 -11.28 -4.29
C THR A 108 6.23 -9.82 -4.37
N PHE A 109 6.52 -9.36 -5.57
CA PHE A 109 7.08 -8.03 -5.79
C PHE A 109 6.21 -6.87 -5.26
N HIS A 110 4.90 -7.08 -5.12
CA HIS A 110 3.92 -6.08 -4.67
C HIS A 110 4.12 -5.60 -3.21
N SER A 111 4.83 -6.36 -2.37
CA SER A 111 4.93 -6.08 -0.94
C SER A 111 5.78 -4.86 -0.60
N TYR A 112 6.69 -4.43 -1.49
CA TYR A 112 7.74 -3.48 -1.12
C TYR A 112 7.20 -2.17 -0.54
N GLU A 113 6.21 -1.51 -1.15
CA GLU A 113 5.65 -0.27 -0.59
C GLU A 113 4.98 -0.50 0.77
N THR A 114 4.39 -1.66 1.02
CA THR A 114 3.71 -1.96 2.30
C THR A 114 4.67 -2.37 3.43
N VAL A 115 5.89 -2.78 3.09
CA VAL A 115 6.90 -3.26 4.05
C VAL A 115 8.03 -2.23 4.24
N PHE A 116 8.53 -1.65 3.16
CA PHE A 116 9.65 -0.70 3.17
C PHE A 116 9.22 0.69 3.63
N TRP A 117 7.94 1.04 3.45
CA TRP A 117 7.38 2.35 3.79
C TRP A 117 6.53 2.27 5.06
N ILE A 118 6.74 3.20 5.99
CA ILE A 118 5.96 3.24 7.23
C ILE A 118 4.52 3.63 6.94
N THR A 119 4.28 4.58 6.02
CA THR A 119 2.93 4.91 5.58
C THR A 119 2.19 3.73 4.94
N GLY A 120 2.93 2.82 4.29
CA GLY A 120 2.41 1.56 3.76
C GLY A 120 1.80 0.63 4.82
N LEU A 121 2.11 0.83 6.10
CA LEU A 121 1.54 0.10 7.22
C LEU A 121 0.00 0.19 7.28
N SER A 122 -0.59 1.31 6.82
CA SER A 122 -2.05 1.47 6.77
C SER A 122 -2.74 0.32 6.02
N LEU A 123 -2.22 -0.04 4.84
CA LEU A 123 -2.71 -1.16 4.04
C LEU A 123 -2.32 -2.52 4.62
N SER A 124 -1.15 -2.64 5.26
CA SER A 124 -0.75 -3.88 5.95
C SER A 124 -1.66 -4.19 7.14
N LEU A 125 -2.03 -3.18 7.94
CA LEU A 125 -2.97 -3.32 9.06
C LEU A 125 -4.37 -3.63 8.56
N MET A 126 -4.84 -2.93 7.52
CA MET A 126 -6.11 -3.24 6.86
C MET A 126 -6.15 -4.70 6.42
N LEU A 127 -5.11 -5.19 5.73
CA LEU A 127 -5.05 -6.59 5.32
C LEU A 127 -5.02 -7.54 6.51
N MET A 128 -4.28 -7.23 7.57
CA MET A 128 -4.21 -8.03 8.79
C MET A 128 -5.60 -8.24 9.39
N PHE A 129 -6.33 -7.15 9.57
CA PHE A 129 -7.68 -7.19 10.13
C PHE A 129 -8.70 -7.81 9.17
N SER A 130 -8.56 -7.63 7.85
CA SER A 130 -9.39 -8.32 6.85
C SER A 130 -9.18 -9.83 6.84
N LEU A 131 -7.92 -10.29 6.87
CA LEU A 131 -7.59 -11.72 6.93
C LEU A 131 -8.06 -12.34 8.25
N LEU A 132 -7.86 -11.65 9.36
CA LEU A 132 -8.33 -12.11 10.67
C LEU A 132 -9.86 -12.21 10.71
N THR A 133 -10.55 -11.17 10.24
CA THR A 133 -12.01 -11.16 10.06
C THR A 133 -12.47 -12.37 9.26
N PHE A 134 -11.90 -12.61 8.08
CA PHE A 134 -12.36 -13.69 7.22
C PHE A 134 -12.06 -15.07 7.82
N ASN A 135 -10.89 -15.26 8.42
CA ASN A 135 -10.53 -16.51 9.09
C ASN A 135 -11.49 -16.83 10.25
N ILE A 136 -11.78 -15.84 11.10
CA ILE A 136 -12.72 -15.99 12.22
C ILE A 136 -14.14 -16.25 11.69
N PHE A 137 -14.56 -15.56 10.64
CA PHE A 137 -15.85 -15.78 10.00
C PHE A 137 -15.98 -17.23 9.51
N LEU A 138 -15.01 -17.74 8.75
CA LEU A 138 -15.00 -19.13 8.27
C LEU A 138 -14.99 -20.14 9.43
N TYR A 139 -14.24 -19.87 10.49
CA TYR A 139 -14.23 -20.70 11.69
C TYR A 139 -15.56 -20.66 12.45
N GLY A 140 -16.20 -19.49 12.53
CA GLY A 140 -17.53 -19.29 13.08
C GLY A 140 -18.61 -20.04 12.30
N LEU A 141 -18.53 -20.06 10.96
CA LEU A 141 -19.43 -20.87 10.13
C LEU A 141 -19.29 -22.38 10.42
N LYS A 142 -18.06 -22.86 10.65
CA LYS A 142 -17.79 -24.28 10.95
C LYS A 142 -18.28 -24.68 12.33
N THR A 143 -18.08 -23.83 13.33
CA THR A 143 -18.39 -24.15 14.74
C THR A 143 -19.80 -23.72 15.18
N GLY A 144 -20.46 -22.83 14.44
CA GLY A 144 -21.75 -22.26 14.82
C GLY A 144 -21.70 -21.28 16.01
N LYS A 145 -20.52 -20.99 16.56
CA LYS A 145 -20.35 -20.12 17.74
C LYS A 145 -20.62 -18.65 17.38
N LYS A 146 -21.72 -18.09 17.90
CA LYS A 146 -22.14 -16.70 17.63
C LYS A 146 -21.17 -15.65 18.20
N SER A 147 -20.47 -15.94 19.30
CA SER A 147 -19.50 -15.00 19.90
C SER A 147 -18.36 -14.63 18.94
N LEU A 148 -17.98 -15.53 18.03
CA LEU A 148 -16.98 -15.25 17.00
C LEU A 148 -17.44 -14.17 16.02
N LEU A 149 -18.74 -14.00 15.85
CA LEU A 149 -19.31 -13.04 14.92
C LEU A 149 -19.26 -11.60 15.49
N PHE A 150 -19.15 -11.44 16.82
CA PHE A 150 -18.77 -10.16 17.43
C PHE A 150 -17.34 -9.78 17.04
N LEU A 151 -16.40 -10.72 17.10
CA LEU A 151 -15.01 -10.48 16.67
C LEU A 151 -14.92 -10.15 15.17
N VAL A 152 -15.74 -10.77 14.33
CA VAL A 152 -15.86 -10.40 12.91
C VAL A 152 -16.20 -8.92 12.74
N ASN A 153 -17.14 -8.38 13.52
CA ASN A 153 -17.50 -6.96 13.48
C ASN A 153 -16.35 -6.07 13.93
N LEU A 154 -15.77 -6.40 15.09
CA LEU A 154 -14.66 -5.64 15.67
C LEU A 154 -13.49 -5.52 14.69
N PHE A 155 -13.07 -6.63 14.09
CA PHE A 155 -11.95 -6.63 13.14
C PHE A 155 -12.34 -6.08 11.76
N SER A 156 -13.60 -6.17 11.32
CA SER A 156 -14.05 -5.49 10.10
C SER A 156 -13.96 -3.97 10.26
N ILE A 157 -14.42 -3.45 11.41
CA ILE A 157 -14.31 -2.04 11.76
C ILE A 157 -12.84 -1.62 11.83
N ALA A 158 -11.99 -2.41 12.50
CA ALA A 158 -10.55 -2.15 12.55
C ALA A 158 -9.90 -2.12 11.15
N SER A 159 -10.34 -2.98 10.24
CA SER A 159 -9.87 -2.97 8.84
C SER A 159 -10.22 -1.64 8.15
N ILE A 160 -11.49 -1.22 8.20
CA ILE A 160 -11.97 0.04 7.61
C ILE A 160 -11.26 1.26 8.20
N LEU A 161 -11.06 1.27 9.52
CA LEU A 161 -10.37 2.37 10.21
C LEU A 161 -8.85 2.38 10.00
N SER A 162 -8.26 1.27 9.54
CA SER A 162 -6.85 1.21 9.12
C SER A 162 -6.66 1.77 7.72
N HIS A 163 -7.56 1.41 6.81
CA HIS A 163 -7.63 1.95 5.46
C HIS A 163 -9.04 1.77 4.90
N GLU A 164 -9.54 2.76 4.15
CA GLU A 164 -10.94 2.78 3.68
C GLU A 164 -11.31 1.57 2.80
N TYR A 165 -10.35 1.04 2.03
CA TYR A 165 -10.48 -0.23 1.29
C TYR A 165 -10.76 -1.46 2.14
N GLY A 166 -10.60 -1.37 3.46
CA GLY A 166 -10.99 -2.42 4.40
C GLY A 166 -12.47 -2.80 4.29
N PHE A 167 -13.32 -1.93 3.74
CA PHE A 167 -14.73 -2.24 3.49
C PHE A 167 -14.93 -3.44 2.55
N SER A 168 -13.94 -3.76 1.72
CA SER A 168 -14.01 -4.87 0.76
C SER A 168 -14.27 -6.21 1.45
N ILE A 169 -13.87 -6.36 2.73
CA ILE A 169 -14.14 -7.56 3.53
C ILE A 169 -15.63 -7.88 3.66
N ILE A 170 -16.48 -6.85 3.75
CA ILE A 170 -17.95 -7.00 3.80
C ILE A 170 -18.44 -7.66 2.53
N ILE A 171 -17.96 -7.19 1.39
CA ILE A 171 -18.34 -7.70 0.07
C ILE A 171 -17.91 -9.16 -0.07
N PHE A 172 -16.73 -9.54 0.41
CA PHE A 172 -16.27 -10.92 0.30
C PHE A 172 -17.04 -11.88 1.21
N ILE A 173 -17.41 -11.45 2.41
CA ILE A 173 -18.31 -12.21 3.28
C ILE A 173 -19.66 -12.42 2.58
N CYS A 174 -20.22 -11.37 1.98
CA CYS A 174 -21.46 -11.47 1.20
C CYS A 174 -21.32 -12.45 0.03
N LEU A 175 -20.29 -12.31 -0.79
CA LEU A 175 -20.00 -13.21 -1.93
C LEU A 175 -19.84 -14.66 -1.46
N TYR A 176 -19.12 -14.88 -0.37
CA TYR A 176 -18.94 -16.22 0.19
C TYR A 176 -20.28 -16.82 0.62
N LEU A 177 -21.11 -16.06 1.35
CA LEU A 177 -22.43 -16.51 1.79
C LEU A 177 -23.34 -16.84 0.61
N LEU A 178 -23.38 -16.00 -0.41
CA LEU A 178 -24.20 -16.19 -1.61
C LEU A 178 -23.81 -17.47 -2.38
N ILE A 179 -22.51 -17.70 -2.56
CA ILE A 179 -22.00 -18.83 -3.34
C ILE A 179 -22.07 -20.15 -2.57
N PHE A 180 -21.70 -20.14 -1.28
CA PHE A 180 -21.52 -21.36 -0.50
C PHE A 180 -22.68 -21.71 0.42
N THR A 181 -23.50 -20.74 0.86
CA THR A 181 -24.48 -20.99 1.91
C THR A 181 -25.95 -20.82 1.51
N ARG A 182 -26.26 -20.09 0.41
CA ARG A 182 -27.58 -19.80 -0.23
C ARG A 182 -28.82 -19.53 0.66
N LYS A 183 -29.06 -20.28 1.73
CA LYS A 183 -30.22 -20.23 2.64
C LYS A 183 -29.97 -19.53 3.99
N LYS A 184 -28.81 -18.89 4.20
CA LYS A 184 -28.45 -18.28 5.50
C LYS A 184 -28.06 -16.80 5.45
N PHE A 185 -28.19 -16.12 4.30
CA PHE A 185 -27.72 -14.74 4.13
C PHE A 185 -28.35 -13.77 5.14
N ALA A 186 -29.68 -13.80 5.30
CA ALA A 186 -30.41 -12.94 6.24
C ALA A 186 -29.92 -13.12 7.70
N LYS A 187 -29.53 -14.34 8.08
CA LYS A 187 -29.00 -14.65 9.42
C LYS A 187 -27.63 -14.02 9.68
N TYR A 188 -26.92 -13.54 8.67
CA TYR A 188 -25.62 -12.89 8.85
C TYR A 188 -25.66 -11.38 8.58
N LEU A 189 -26.80 -10.85 8.13
CA LEU A 189 -26.93 -9.44 7.75
C LEU A 189 -26.61 -8.49 8.92
N TYR A 190 -27.05 -8.81 10.13
CA TYR A 190 -26.79 -7.99 11.31
C TYR A 190 -25.31 -7.95 11.74
N PHE A 191 -24.46 -8.84 11.22
CA PHE A 191 -23.00 -8.75 11.43
C PHE A 191 -22.27 -7.98 10.35
N ILE A 192 -22.94 -7.75 9.23
CA ILE A 192 -22.39 -7.01 8.10
C ILE A 192 -22.82 -5.54 8.20
N LEU A 193 -23.99 -5.31 8.81
CA LEU A 193 -24.60 -4.00 8.93
C LEU A 193 -23.73 -3.00 9.72
N PRO A 194 -23.16 -3.30 10.90
CA PRO A 194 -22.36 -2.31 11.63
C PRO A 194 -21.13 -1.78 10.86
N PRO A 195 -20.22 -2.62 10.30
CA PRO A 195 -19.11 -2.10 9.52
C PRO A 195 -19.57 -1.43 8.22
N PHE A 196 -20.68 -1.87 7.62
CA PHE A 196 -21.26 -1.20 6.45
C PHE A 196 -21.76 0.21 6.78
N LEU A 197 -22.51 0.38 7.88
CA LEU A 197 -23.00 1.68 8.35
C LEU A 197 -21.84 2.61 8.70
N LEU A 198 -20.77 2.09 9.31
CA LEU A 198 -19.57 2.87 9.56
C LEU A 198 -18.95 3.38 8.25
N TRP A 199 -18.71 2.49 7.28
CA TRP A 199 -18.16 2.89 5.97
C TRP A 199 -19.05 3.91 5.26
N LEU A 200 -20.38 3.69 5.28
CA LEU A 200 -21.35 4.61 4.68
C LEU A 200 -21.30 5.97 5.36
N SER A 201 -21.23 6.01 6.70
CA SER A 201 -21.15 7.27 7.46
C SER A 201 -19.89 8.06 7.13
N ILE A 202 -18.73 7.41 7.02
CA ILE A 202 -17.46 8.02 6.61
C ILE A 202 -17.58 8.58 5.19
N THR A 203 -18.18 7.81 4.27
CA THR A 203 -18.34 8.20 2.86
C THR A 203 -19.25 9.42 2.72
N VAL A 204 -20.42 9.39 3.36
CA VAL A 204 -21.38 10.51 3.38
C VAL A 204 -20.72 11.75 4.00
N TRP A 205 -20.01 11.59 5.10
CA TRP A 205 -19.31 12.69 5.75
C TRP A 205 -18.21 13.30 4.85
N LYS A 206 -17.43 12.49 4.11
CA LYS A 206 -16.46 12.99 3.10
C LYS A 206 -17.17 13.81 2.02
N LEU A 207 -18.29 13.31 1.49
CA LEU A 207 -19.07 13.99 0.44
C LEU A 207 -19.62 15.34 0.92
N ILE A 208 -20.21 15.38 2.12
CA ILE A 208 -20.71 16.63 2.73
C ILE A 208 -19.57 17.64 2.96
N SER A 209 -18.38 17.14 3.28
CA SER A 209 -17.19 17.97 3.53
C SER A 209 -16.45 18.41 2.25
N GLY A 210 -16.94 18.04 1.06
CA GLY A 210 -16.28 18.34 -0.21
C GLY A 210 -14.93 17.63 -0.41
N ILE A 211 -14.65 16.58 0.36
CA ILE A 211 -13.42 15.79 0.24
C ILE A 211 -13.58 14.81 -0.91
N THR A 212 -12.62 14.79 -1.84
CA THR A 212 -12.65 13.84 -2.95
C THR A 212 -12.58 12.40 -2.46
N LEU A 213 -13.39 11.52 -3.07
CA LEU A 213 -13.37 10.08 -2.77
C LEU A 213 -12.18 9.36 -3.42
N SER A 214 -11.55 9.99 -4.42
CA SER A 214 -10.38 9.47 -5.13
C SER A 214 -9.15 10.34 -4.88
N SER A 215 -7.98 9.74 -5.00
CA SER A 215 -6.68 10.43 -4.92
C SER A 215 -6.32 11.21 -6.19
N GLY A 216 -7.17 11.16 -7.22
CA GLY A 216 -6.97 11.82 -8.52
C GLY A 216 -8.21 11.72 -9.42
N ALA A 217 -8.22 12.48 -10.52
CA ALA A 217 -9.31 12.43 -11.49
C ALA A 217 -9.36 11.07 -12.20
N VAL A 218 -10.45 10.34 -12.00
CA VAL A 218 -10.68 9.06 -12.67
C VAL A 218 -11.36 9.33 -14.01
N THR A 219 -10.60 9.20 -15.09
CA THR A 219 -11.12 9.21 -16.47
C THR A 219 -11.40 7.79 -16.94
N PRO A 220 -12.29 7.57 -17.92
CA PRO A 220 -12.51 6.23 -18.51
C PRO A 220 -11.21 5.56 -18.99
N TYR A 221 -10.29 6.34 -19.55
CA TYR A 221 -8.96 5.86 -19.96
C TYR A 221 -8.12 5.38 -18.77
N SER A 222 -8.04 6.18 -17.70
CA SER A 222 -7.29 5.81 -16.50
C SER A 222 -7.90 4.59 -15.81
N PHE A 223 -9.24 4.51 -15.73
CA PHE A 223 -9.96 3.37 -15.18
C PHE A 223 -9.62 2.08 -15.94
N LEU A 224 -9.80 2.08 -17.26
CA LEU A 224 -9.53 0.91 -18.09
C LEU A 224 -8.07 0.49 -18.03
N THR A 225 -7.15 1.47 -18.07
CA THR A 225 -5.72 1.21 -17.91
C THR A 225 -5.42 0.58 -16.56
N THR A 226 -6.02 1.06 -15.47
CA THR A 226 -5.86 0.47 -14.13
C THR A 226 -6.37 -0.96 -14.08
N VAL A 227 -7.54 -1.25 -14.65
CA VAL A 227 -8.10 -2.62 -14.70
C VAL A 227 -7.15 -3.56 -15.44
N ILE A 228 -6.80 -3.23 -16.68
CA ILE A 228 -5.95 -4.05 -17.55
C ILE A 228 -4.59 -4.27 -16.91
N LYS A 229 -3.98 -3.18 -16.44
CA LYS A 229 -2.66 -3.20 -15.82
C LYS A 229 -2.70 -4.10 -14.58
N THR A 230 -3.53 -3.75 -13.60
CA THR A 230 -3.63 -4.48 -12.32
C THR A 230 -3.89 -5.97 -12.51
N PHE A 231 -4.86 -6.32 -13.36
CA PHE A 231 -5.17 -7.72 -13.65
C PHE A 231 -3.96 -8.46 -14.24
N THR A 232 -3.23 -7.83 -15.17
CA THR A 232 -2.05 -8.43 -15.79
C THR A 232 -0.90 -8.61 -14.80
N TYR A 233 -0.57 -7.61 -13.96
CA TYR A 233 0.50 -7.73 -12.96
C TYR A 233 0.20 -8.79 -11.89
N LEU A 234 -1.06 -8.95 -11.51
CA LEU A 234 -1.45 -9.94 -10.50
C LEU A 234 -1.37 -11.38 -11.02
N LEU A 235 -1.63 -11.60 -12.32
CA LEU A 235 -1.60 -12.93 -12.92
C LEU A 235 -0.25 -13.30 -13.56
N LEU A 236 0.50 -12.30 -14.03
CA LEU A 236 1.85 -12.42 -14.58
C LEU A 236 2.80 -11.48 -13.80
N PRO A 237 3.28 -11.86 -12.61
CA PRO A 237 4.01 -10.96 -11.73
C PRO A 237 5.48 -10.77 -12.14
N PHE A 238 5.70 -10.40 -13.40
CA PHE A 238 6.99 -10.11 -14.01
C PHE A 238 7.09 -8.62 -14.36
N PRO A 239 7.18 -7.72 -13.36
CA PRO A 239 7.01 -6.30 -13.59
C PRO A 239 7.99 -5.73 -14.60
N TYR A 240 9.28 -6.10 -14.51
CA TYR A 240 10.31 -5.63 -15.44
C TYR A 240 10.07 -6.05 -16.90
N ILE A 241 9.42 -7.20 -17.14
CA ILE A 241 9.07 -7.64 -18.49
C ILE A 241 7.84 -6.86 -18.94
N LEU A 242 6.79 -6.85 -18.13
CA LEU A 242 5.52 -6.19 -18.45
C LEU A 242 5.68 -4.68 -18.72
N ASP A 243 6.52 -3.99 -17.96
CA ASP A 243 6.80 -2.56 -18.15
C ASP A 243 7.47 -2.25 -19.49
N ARG A 244 8.15 -3.21 -20.10
CA ARG A 244 8.83 -3.08 -21.40
C ARG A 244 7.96 -3.48 -22.58
N LEU A 245 6.81 -4.13 -22.34
CA LEU A 245 5.93 -4.57 -23.41
C LEU A 245 5.15 -3.38 -24.00
N HIS A 246 4.90 -3.44 -25.31
CA HIS A 246 4.02 -2.49 -25.97
C HIS A 246 2.59 -2.58 -25.40
N LYS A 247 1.89 -1.44 -25.28
CA LYS A 247 0.54 -1.38 -24.68
C LYS A 247 -0.45 -2.34 -25.33
N ILE A 248 -0.40 -2.50 -26.65
CA ILE A 248 -1.26 -3.44 -27.39
C ILE A 248 -1.03 -4.89 -26.93
N LEU A 249 0.23 -5.28 -26.71
CA LEU A 249 0.54 -6.63 -26.26
C LEU A 249 0.03 -6.88 -24.83
N ILE A 250 0.08 -5.87 -23.96
CA ILE A 250 -0.53 -5.96 -22.62
C ILE A 250 -2.04 -6.19 -22.70
N ILE A 251 -2.74 -5.51 -23.63
CA ILE A 251 -4.18 -5.71 -23.85
C ILE A 251 -4.47 -7.13 -24.35
N VAL A 252 -3.67 -7.63 -25.29
CA VAL A 252 -3.82 -9.01 -25.81
C VAL A 252 -3.60 -10.03 -24.69
N LEU A 253 -2.53 -9.87 -23.90
CA LEU A 253 -2.24 -10.74 -22.75
C LEU A 253 -3.37 -10.71 -21.72
N PHE A 254 -3.88 -9.52 -21.39
CA PHE A 254 -5.03 -9.36 -20.50
C PHE A 254 -6.25 -10.15 -21.00
N SER A 255 -6.62 -10.00 -22.27
CA SER A 255 -7.77 -10.68 -22.85
C SER A 255 -7.60 -12.21 -22.83
N LEU A 256 -6.42 -12.72 -23.20
CA LEU A 256 -6.13 -14.16 -23.16
C LEU A 256 -6.19 -14.71 -21.74
N LEU A 257 -5.59 -14.02 -20.77
CA LEU A 257 -5.63 -14.41 -19.36
C LEU A 257 -7.05 -14.38 -18.81
N LEU A 258 -7.84 -13.36 -19.14
CA LEU A 258 -9.22 -13.23 -18.68
C LEU A 258 -10.07 -14.40 -19.19
N ILE A 259 -9.99 -14.71 -20.49
CA ILE A 259 -10.72 -15.84 -21.10
C ILE A 259 -10.30 -17.16 -20.44
N PHE A 260 -8.99 -17.38 -20.29
CA PHE A 260 -8.46 -18.60 -19.68
C PHE A 260 -8.91 -18.76 -18.22
N ILE A 261 -8.74 -17.72 -17.40
CA ILE A 261 -9.12 -17.75 -15.98
C ILE A 261 -10.62 -17.90 -15.83
N TYR A 262 -11.43 -17.16 -16.60
CA TYR A 262 -12.89 -17.27 -16.57
C TYR A 262 -13.34 -18.70 -16.91
N GLY A 263 -12.83 -19.27 -18.00
CA GLY A 263 -13.16 -20.64 -18.43
C GLY A 263 -12.79 -21.71 -17.39
N LYS A 264 -11.70 -21.51 -16.64
CA LYS A 264 -11.29 -22.43 -15.55
C LYS A 264 -11.99 -22.15 -14.22
N SER A 265 -12.57 -20.97 -14.04
CA SER A 265 -13.16 -20.52 -12.77
C SER A 265 -14.65 -20.73 -12.65
N SER A 266 -15.36 -20.81 -13.79
CA SER A 266 -16.82 -20.96 -13.83
C SER A 266 -17.35 -22.26 -13.21
N LYS A 267 -16.54 -23.32 -13.13
CA LYS A 267 -17.00 -24.64 -12.64
C LYS A 267 -16.93 -24.78 -11.12
N PRO A 268 -15.77 -24.59 -10.46
CA PRO A 268 -15.69 -24.79 -9.01
C PRO A 268 -16.13 -23.53 -8.26
N LYS A 269 -17.09 -23.67 -7.33
CA LYS A 269 -17.59 -22.56 -6.48
C LYS A 269 -16.47 -21.70 -5.87
N LEU A 270 -15.37 -22.34 -5.44
CA LEU A 270 -14.20 -21.64 -4.90
C LEU A 270 -13.53 -20.73 -5.92
N ARG A 271 -13.33 -21.18 -7.16
CA ARG A 271 -12.67 -20.35 -8.17
C ARG A 271 -13.57 -19.20 -8.60
N LEU A 272 -14.87 -19.44 -8.73
CA LEU A 272 -15.84 -18.37 -8.97
C LEU A 272 -15.79 -17.33 -7.85
N PHE A 273 -15.79 -17.76 -6.59
CA PHE A 273 -15.66 -16.86 -5.44
C PHE A 273 -14.37 -16.03 -5.49
N LEU A 274 -13.22 -16.67 -5.71
CA LEU A 274 -11.93 -16.00 -5.78
C LEU A 274 -11.81 -15.05 -6.98
N PHE A 275 -12.40 -15.40 -8.13
CA PHE A 275 -12.45 -14.55 -9.32
C PHE A 275 -13.32 -13.32 -9.09
N LEU A 276 -14.49 -13.47 -8.46
CA LEU A 276 -15.37 -12.35 -8.13
C LEU A 276 -14.75 -11.44 -7.06
N TRP A 277 -14.09 -12.01 -6.06
CA TRP A 277 -13.28 -11.25 -5.10
C TRP A 277 -12.21 -10.44 -5.84
N LEU A 278 -11.34 -11.09 -6.61
CA LEU A 278 -10.29 -10.43 -7.39
C LEU A 278 -10.84 -9.29 -8.25
N THR A 279 -11.93 -9.56 -8.99
CA THR A 279 -12.54 -8.57 -9.89
C THR A 279 -13.07 -7.37 -9.14
N PHE A 280 -13.78 -7.59 -8.03
CA PHE A 280 -14.29 -6.51 -7.20
C PHE A 280 -13.17 -5.57 -6.72
N ASP A 281 -12.08 -6.13 -6.20
CA ASP A 281 -10.95 -5.35 -5.71
C ASP A 281 -10.28 -4.53 -6.82
N ILE A 282 -10.13 -5.11 -8.01
CA ILE A 282 -9.57 -4.40 -9.17
C ILE A 282 -10.46 -3.24 -9.59
N LEU A 283 -11.78 -3.46 -9.65
CA LEU A 283 -12.74 -2.41 -10.00
C LEU A 283 -12.76 -1.29 -8.96
N LEU A 284 -12.68 -1.65 -7.67
CA LEU A 284 -12.59 -0.67 -6.59
C LEU A 284 -11.35 0.21 -6.72
N ILE A 285 -10.18 -0.37 -6.94
CA ILE A 285 -8.95 0.42 -7.13
C ILE A 285 -9.05 1.26 -8.40
N ALA A 286 -9.51 0.70 -9.51
CA ALA A 286 -9.67 1.46 -10.76
C ALA A 286 -10.61 2.67 -10.61
N ALA A 287 -11.64 2.56 -9.76
CA ALA A 287 -12.59 3.63 -9.49
C ALA A 287 -12.11 4.70 -8.50
N THR A 288 -11.04 4.44 -7.74
CA THR A 288 -10.64 5.31 -6.62
C THR A 288 -9.17 5.75 -6.66
N SER A 289 -8.31 5.04 -7.38
CA SER A 289 -6.89 5.35 -7.44
C SER A 289 -6.20 4.87 -8.73
N LEU A 290 -4.97 5.34 -8.91
CA LEU A 290 -4.05 4.86 -9.92
C LEU A 290 -3.36 3.57 -9.47
N PRO A 291 -2.91 2.72 -10.41
CA PRO A 291 -2.22 1.47 -10.08
C PRO A 291 -0.91 1.79 -9.34
N GLN A 292 -0.83 1.37 -8.08
CA GLN A 292 0.33 1.54 -7.21
C GLN A 292 0.63 0.23 -6.50
N ALA A 293 1.91 -0.03 -6.22
CA ALA A 293 2.35 -1.34 -5.73
C ALA A 293 1.65 -1.74 -4.43
N ARG A 294 1.45 -0.76 -3.53
CA ARG A 294 0.78 -1.00 -2.25
C ARG A 294 -0.65 -1.53 -2.37
N TYR A 295 -1.38 -1.16 -3.42
CA TYR A 295 -2.73 -1.67 -3.62
C TYR A 295 -2.73 -3.12 -4.08
N TYR A 296 -1.73 -3.54 -4.84
CA TYR A 296 -1.60 -4.93 -5.25
C TYR A 296 -1.36 -5.89 -4.08
N TYR A 297 -0.85 -5.39 -2.94
CA TYR A 297 -0.56 -6.22 -1.78
C TYR A 297 -1.78 -7.00 -1.27
N PHE A 298 -2.93 -6.33 -1.06
CA PHE A 298 -4.14 -7.03 -0.59
C PHE A 298 -4.84 -7.81 -1.71
N ILE A 299 -4.81 -7.30 -2.94
CA ILE A 299 -5.43 -7.97 -4.12
C ILE A 299 -4.65 -9.25 -4.51
N SER A 300 -3.38 -9.34 -4.12
CA SER A 300 -2.59 -10.55 -4.33
C SER A 300 -3.18 -11.78 -3.61
N VAL A 301 -3.93 -11.60 -2.52
CA VAL A 301 -4.56 -12.69 -1.76
C VAL A 301 -5.51 -13.52 -2.65
N PRO A 302 -6.59 -12.96 -3.22
CA PRO A 302 -7.45 -13.73 -4.11
C PRO A 302 -6.74 -14.16 -5.40
N ALA A 303 -5.82 -13.34 -5.94
CA ALA A 303 -5.08 -13.68 -7.16
C ALA A 303 -4.22 -14.95 -6.99
N ILE A 304 -3.43 -15.03 -5.92
CA ILE A 304 -2.56 -16.17 -5.62
C ILE A 304 -3.40 -17.43 -5.38
N LEU A 305 -4.47 -17.34 -4.57
CA LEU A 305 -5.35 -18.46 -4.31
C LEU A 305 -6.03 -18.97 -5.59
N LEU A 306 -6.45 -18.05 -6.48
CA LEU A 306 -7.07 -18.36 -7.75
C LEU A 306 -6.10 -19.06 -8.69
N LEU A 307 -4.91 -18.49 -8.90
CA LEU A 307 -3.87 -19.03 -9.77
C LEU A 307 -3.44 -20.42 -9.31
N LEU A 308 -3.16 -20.60 -8.02
CA LEU A 308 -2.77 -21.91 -7.49
C LEU A 308 -3.88 -22.94 -7.66
N SER A 309 -5.14 -22.56 -7.42
CA SER A 309 -6.29 -23.45 -7.64
C SER A 309 -6.47 -23.84 -9.11
N VAL A 310 -6.24 -22.92 -10.05
CA VAL A 310 -6.33 -23.19 -11.50
C VAL A 310 -5.17 -24.07 -11.95
N ILE A 311 -3.92 -23.67 -11.67
CA ILE A 311 -2.71 -24.38 -12.11
C ILE A 311 -2.62 -25.78 -11.49
N SER A 312 -3.05 -25.96 -10.22
CA SER A 312 -3.04 -27.27 -9.58
C SER A 312 -3.97 -28.28 -10.24
N SER A 313 -5.00 -27.83 -10.97
CA SER A 313 -5.85 -28.74 -11.76
C SER A 313 -5.28 -29.10 -13.12
N ILE A 314 -4.17 -28.48 -13.52
CA ILE A 314 -3.45 -28.80 -14.75
C ILE A 314 -2.30 -29.74 -14.41
N SER A 315 -1.40 -29.31 -13.53
CA SER A 315 -0.25 -30.13 -13.14
C SER A 315 0.38 -29.65 -11.83
N ARG A 316 0.71 -30.61 -10.96
CA ARG A 316 1.45 -30.34 -9.72
C ARG A 316 2.83 -29.73 -9.99
N LYS A 317 3.52 -30.17 -11.04
CA LYS A 317 4.85 -29.67 -11.42
C LYS A 317 4.78 -28.19 -11.85
N MET A 318 3.72 -27.82 -12.57
CA MET A 318 3.49 -26.43 -13.00
C MET A 318 3.28 -25.49 -11.81
N VAL A 319 2.62 -25.94 -10.74
CA VAL A 319 2.47 -25.15 -9.51
C VAL A 319 3.83 -24.83 -8.90
N ILE A 320 4.71 -25.82 -8.81
CA ILE A 320 6.06 -25.64 -8.22
C ILE A 320 6.88 -24.71 -9.10
N LEU A 321 6.89 -24.93 -10.42
CA LEU A 321 7.60 -24.07 -11.37
C LEU A 321 7.12 -22.62 -11.28
N PHE A 322 5.81 -22.41 -11.29
CA PHE A 322 5.19 -21.10 -11.12
C PHE A 322 5.62 -20.43 -9.81
N ALA A 323 5.56 -21.15 -8.69
CA ALA A 323 5.97 -20.62 -7.40
C ALA A 323 7.45 -20.21 -7.36
N LEU A 324 8.34 -21.06 -7.88
CA LEU A 324 9.77 -20.78 -7.94
C LEU A 324 10.06 -19.54 -8.81
N LEU A 325 9.42 -19.43 -9.97
CA LEU A 325 9.57 -18.27 -10.85
C LEU A 325 9.12 -16.97 -10.18
N ILE A 326 7.97 -16.97 -9.50
CA ILE A 326 7.47 -15.77 -8.82
C ILE A 326 8.36 -15.39 -7.66
N ILE A 327 8.76 -16.36 -6.83
CA ILE A 327 9.63 -16.08 -5.67
C ILE A 327 10.98 -15.55 -6.15
N PHE A 328 11.59 -16.18 -7.16
CA PHE A 328 12.86 -15.74 -7.71
C PHE A 328 12.78 -14.33 -8.30
N GLN A 329 11.80 -14.07 -9.16
CA GLN A 329 11.57 -12.75 -9.74
C GLN A 329 11.26 -11.70 -8.68
N GLY A 330 10.45 -12.07 -7.69
CA GLY A 330 10.08 -11.24 -6.56
C GLY A 330 11.31 -10.83 -5.75
N LEU A 331 12.19 -11.77 -5.40
CA LEU A 331 13.44 -11.49 -4.69
C LEU A 331 14.35 -10.54 -5.47
N ILE A 332 14.50 -10.72 -6.80
CA ILE A 332 15.27 -9.81 -7.65
C ILE A 332 14.66 -8.40 -7.59
N PHE A 333 13.36 -8.27 -7.83
CA PHE A 333 12.68 -6.98 -7.85
C PHE A 333 12.75 -6.29 -6.48
N LEU A 334 12.44 -7.01 -5.40
CA LEU A 334 12.44 -6.49 -4.05
C LEU A 334 13.85 -6.04 -3.63
N THR A 335 14.91 -6.73 -4.05
CA THR A 335 16.30 -6.32 -3.79
C THR A 335 16.65 -5.02 -4.53
N GLY A 336 16.23 -4.90 -5.79
CA GLY A 336 16.36 -3.66 -6.56
C GLY A 336 15.64 -2.50 -5.88
N GLN A 337 14.37 -2.68 -5.49
CA GLN A 337 13.60 -1.66 -4.78
C GLN A 337 14.23 -1.32 -3.42
N LYS A 338 14.72 -2.30 -2.68
CA LYS A 338 15.39 -2.06 -1.39
C LYS A 338 16.57 -1.12 -1.54
N THR A 339 17.34 -1.26 -2.62
CA THR A 339 18.46 -0.36 -2.93
C THR A 339 17.98 1.07 -3.19
N TYR A 340 16.93 1.25 -4.00
CA TYR A 340 16.36 2.58 -4.24
C TYR A 340 15.83 3.22 -2.96
N TRP A 341 15.06 2.47 -2.17
CA TRP A 341 14.49 2.96 -0.92
C TRP A 341 15.55 3.31 0.13
N SER A 342 16.60 2.50 0.26
CA SER A 342 17.73 2.81 1.13
C SER A 342 18.45 4.10 0.70
N LYS A 343 18.66 4.30 -0.61
CA LYS A 343 19.24 5.53 -1.15
C LYS A 343 18.34 6.74 -0.88
N THR A 344 17.03 6.59 -1.11
CA THR A 344 16.02 7.63 -0.83
C THR A 344 16.06 8.03 0.63
N SER A 345 16.04 7.06 1.56
CA SER A 345 16.16 7.32 3.00
C SER A 345 17.44 8.10 3.35
N MET A 346 18.59 7.72 2.78
CA MET A 346 19.87 8.40 3.02
C MET A 346 19.85 9.83 2.49
N ILE A 347 19.34 10.04 1.27
CA ILE A 347 19.22 11.37 0.66
C ILE A 347 18.28 12.23 1.50
N THR A 348 17.08 11.76 1.83
CA THR A 348 16.12 12.46 2.70
C THR A 348 16.77 12.91 4.01
N LYS A 349 17.49 12.02 4.70
CA LYS A 349 18.21 12.35 5.94
C LYS A 349 19.29 13.42 5.73
N ASN A 350 20.09 13.30 4.68
CA ASN A 350 21.17 14.24 4.38
C ASN A 350 20.63 15.62 3.98
N GLN A 351 19.54 15.68 3.21
CA GLN A 351 18.94 16.94 2.78
C GLN A 351 18.31 17.68 3.95
N LEU A 352 17.66 16.98 4.88
CA LEU A 352 17.16 17.59 6.12
C LEU A 352 18.30 18.20 6.95
N LYS A 353 19.47 17.53 7.01
CA LYS A 353 20.65 18.10 7.69
C LYS A 353 21.16 19.36 6.97
N LYS A 354 21.27 19.35 5.65
CA LYS A 354 21.69 20.52 4.86
C LYS A 354 20.74 21.70 5.03
N ILE A 355 19.43 21.45 4.98
CA ILE A 355 18.40 22.48 5.20
C ILE A 355 18.52 23.07 6.60
N ARG A 356 18.72 22.23 7.63
CA ARG A 356 18.92 22.71 9.00
C ARG A 356 20.12 23.67 9.12
N LEU A 357 21.27 23.29 8.56
CA LEU A 357 22.48 24.11 8.59
C LEU A 357 22.29 25.43 7.83
N ALA A 358 21.71 25.36 6.63
CA ALA A 358 21.41 26.56 5.85
C ALA A 358 20.42 27.49 6.57
N TYR A 359 19.47 26.93 7.33
CA TYR A 359 18.49 27.71 8.09
C TYR A 359 19.11 28.38 9.32
N SER A 360 20.04 27.73 10.04
CA SER A 360 20.68 28.35 11.21
C SER A 360 21.49 29.60 10.87
N GLU A 361 21.96 29.72 9.62
CA GLU A 361 22.70 30.88 9.12
C GLU A 361 21.81 31.87 8.34
N LEU A 362 20.49 31.66 8.31
CA LEU A 362 19.57 32.42 7.49
C LEU A 362 19.04 33.65 8.25
N PRO A 363 19.22 34.88 7.72
CA PRO A 363 18.64 36.07 8.34
C PRO A 363 17.11 35.99 8.43
N ALA A 364 16.52 36.75 9.35
CA ALA A 364 15.10 36.65 9.68
C ALA A 364 14.16 36.89 8.48
N ASP A 365 14.53 37.82 7.60
CA ASP A 365 13.78 38.26 6.42
C ASP A 365 14.08 37.46 5.14
N LYS A 366 15.02 36.49 5.18
CA LYS A 366 15.47 35.73 4.01
C LYS A 366 14.83 34.35 3.91
N LYS A 367 14.94 33.76 2.72
CA LYS A 367 14.39 32.44 2.37
C LYS A 367 15.47 31.49 1.86
N ILE A 368 15.15 30.19 1.90
CA ILE A 368 15.94 29.11 1.30
C ILE A 368 15.23 28.67 0.01
N TYR A 369 15.93 28.77 -1.11
CA TYR A 369 15.46 28.30 -2.40
C TYR A 369 16.02 26.90 -2.67
N LEU A 370 15.13 25.92 -2.81
CA LEU A 370 15.43 24.53 -3.13
C LEU A 370 15.24 24.34 -4.63
N VAL A 371 16.35 24.29 -5.37
CA VAL A 371 16.36 24.31 -6.83
C VAL A 371 16.41 22.88 -7.39
N ASN A 372 15.48 22.53 -8.29
CA ASN A 372 15.37 21.20 -8.91
C ASN A 372 15.21 20.07 -7.89
N PHE A 373 14.52 20.34 -6.79
CA PHE A 373 14.38 19.41 -5.68
C PHE A 373 13.66 18.12 -6.13
N PRO A 374 14.29 16.94 -6.03
CA PRO A 374 13.77 15.71 -6.61
C PRO A 374 12.56 15.17 -5.84
N ASP A 375 11.55 14.71 -6.59
CA ASP A 375 10.34 14.08 -6.01
C ASP A 375 10.57 12.60 -5.68
N SER A 376 11.29 11.87 -6.53
CA SER A 376 11.64 10.46 -6.38
C SER A 376 12.98 10.14 -7.04
N LEU A 377 13.62 9.04 -6.64
CA LEU A 377 14.91 8.61 -7.23
C LEU A 377 14.78 7.76 -8.49
N ASN A 378 13.63 7.17 -8.72
CA ASN A 378 13.34 6.35 -9.88
C ASN A 378 11.96 6.69 -10.43
N GLY A 379 11.81 6.53 -11.74
CA GLY A 379 10.58 6.92 -12.43
C GLY A 379 9.40 5.96 -12.19
N PRO A 380 8.20 6.39 -12.63
CA PRO A 380 7.02 5.56 -12.55
C PRO A 380 7.21 4.25 -13.35
N PRO A 381 6.56 3.16 -12.95
CA PRO A 381 5.53 3.10 -11.91
C PRO A 381 6.05 2.79 -10.50
N TRP A 382 7.36 2.56 -10.30
CA TRP A 382 7.91 2.01 -9.05
C TRP A 382 8.68 3.03 -8.22
N ASN A 383 8.08 4.17 -7.92
CA ASN A 383 8.78 5.29 -7.31
C ASN A 383 9.25 5.01 -5.86
N ALA A 384 10.45 5.45 -5.53
CA ALA A 384 11.00 5.60 -4.19
C ALA A 384 11.00 7.10 -3.86
N TYR A 385 9.88 7.57 -3.33
CA TYR A 385 9.58 9.00 -3.10
C TYR A 385 10.45 9.62 -2.01
N LEU A 386 10.95 10.83 -2.24
CA LEU A 386 11.76 11.59 -1.29
C LEU A 386 10.90 12.44 -0.36
N PHE A 387 10.22 13.45 -0.89
CA PHE A 387 9.50 14.47 -0.11
C PHE A 387 8.18 14.92 -0.75
N ARG A 388 7.48 14.02 -1.45
CA ARG A 388 6.30 14.35 -2.25
C ARG A 388 5.30 15.28 -1.55
N ASN A 389 4.96 15.00 -0.28
CA ASN A 389 4.10 15.86 0.54
C ASN A 389 4.63 16.14 1.96
N GLY A 390 5.92 15.92 2.21
CA GLY A 390 6.44 15.76 3.57
C GLY A 390 7.40 16.83 4.09
N LEU A 391 8.04 17.63 3.22
CA LEU A 391 9.18 18.44 3.65
C LEU A 391 8.81 19.47 4.73
N ASP A 392 7.71 20.18 4.55
CA ASP A 392 7.24 21.21 5.51
C ASP A 392 7.01 20.63 6.90
N TYR A 393 6.41 19.43 6.94
CA TYR A 393 6.18 18.70 8.18
C TYR A 393 7.49 18.20 8.80
N ALA A 394 8.42 17.75 7.96
CA ALA A 394 9.73 17.24 8.40
C ALA A 394 10.54 18.34 9.09
N VAL A 395 10.69 19.50 8.45
CA VAL A 395 11.51 20.60 8.99
C VAL A 395 10.88 21.22 10.23
N LYS A 396 9.55 21.31 10.28
CA LYS A 396 8.81 21.79 11.44
C LYS A 396 8.94 20.84 12.63
N GLN A 397 8.81 19.53 12.42
CA GLN A 397 8.83 18.56 13.52
C GLN A 397 10.23 18.27 14.05
N LEU A 398 11.21 18.11 13.15
CA LEU A 398 12.55 17.68 13.54
C LEU A 398 13.39 18.83 14.09
N TYR A 399 13.15 20.05 13.59
CA TYR A 399 14.04 21.19 13.82
C TYR A 399 13.30 22.49 14.17
N SER A 400 11.97 22.47 14.30
CA SER A 400 11.15 23.66 14.61
C SER A 400 11.33 24.82 13.62
N LEU A 401 11.66 24.52 12.37
CA LEU A 401 11.86 25.53 11.32
C LEU A 401 10.51 26.00 10.77
N ASP A 402 10.42 27.29 10.42
CA ASP A 402 9.27 27.82 9.69
C ASP A 402 9.30 27.34 8.22
N PRO A 403 8.36 26.47 7.79
CA PRO A 403 8.31 25.98 6.42
C PRO A 403 8.07 27.09 5.39
N LYS A 404 7.50 28.24 5.78
CA LYS A 404 7.26 29.37 4.87
C LYS A 404 8.56 30.02 4.34
N LYS A 405 9.69 29.73 4.98
CA LYS A 405 11.02 30.15 4.50
C LYS A 405 11.57 29.26 3.39
N LEU A 406 10.96 28.10 3.13
CA LEU A 406 11.37 27.22 2.04
C LEU A 406 10.61 27.59 0.77
N VAL A 407 11.33 27.77 -0.33
CA VAL A 407 10.76 28.07 -1.65
C VAL A 407 11.29 27.07 -2.65
N PHE A 408 10.40 26.35 -3.31
CA PHE A 408 10.77 25.40 -4.36
C PHE A 408 10.79 26.09 -5.72
N VAL A 409 11.83 25.83 -6.50
CA VAL A 409 11.99 26.41 -7.84
C VAL A 409 12.66 25.42 -8.78
N ASN A 410 12.36 25.53 -10.07
CA ASN A 410 13.03 24.79 -11.14
C ASN A 410 13.94 25.71 -11.96
N SER A 411 15.12 25.23 -12.36
CA SER A 411 16.10 26.00 -13.15
C SER A 411 16.44 25.40 -14.52
N GLY A 412 15.82 24.28 -14.90
CA GLY A 412 16.09 23.59 -16.17
C GLY A 412 14.83 23.12 -16.89
N THR A 413 15.00 22.64 -18.13
CA THR A 413 13.93 22.08 -18.99
C THR A 413 13.59 20.63 -18.66
N GLY A 414 14.13 20.07 -17.57
CA GLY A 414 13.84 18.72 -17.12
C GLY A 414 12.35 18.51 -16.84
N LYS A 415 11.84 17.32 -17.16
CA LYS A 415 10.49 16.91 -16.76
C LYS A 415 10.48 16.60 -15.27
N TYR A 416 10.20 17.60 -14.44
CA TYR A 416 9.99 17.41 -13.01
C TYR A 416 8.57 16.90 -12.73
N LEU A 417 8.43 15.99 -11.77
CA LEU A 417 7.11 15.48 -11.34
C LEU A 417 6.30 16.54 -10.57
N ARG A 418 6.99 17.52 -9.98
CA ARG A 418 6.39 18.64 -9.26
C ARG A 418 6.38 19.89 -10.13
N SER A 419 5.25 20.59 -10.14
CA SER A 419 5.04 21.83 -10.90
C SER A 419 5.59 23.04 -10.13
N ASP A 420 6.90 23.08 -9.89
CA ASP A 420 7.53 24.22 -9.22
C ASP A 420 7.73 25.40 -10.18
N PRO A 421 7.62 26.65 -9.69
CA PRO A 421 7.85 27.83 -10.49
C PRO A 421 9.27 27.83 -11.08
N TYR A 422 9.37 28.20 -12.35
CA TYR A 422 10.63 28.30 -13.06
C TYR A 422 11.37 29.59 -12.71
N LYS A 423 12.69 29.50 -12.48
CA LYS A 423 13.60 30.64 -12.32
C LYS A 423 14.87 30.43 -13.13
N LYS A 424 15.28 31.45 -13.86
CA LYS A 424 16.54 31.42 -14.63
C LYS A 424 17.73 31.48 -13.68
N CYS A 425 18.88 30.91 -14.07
CA CYS A 425 20.08 30.89 -13.23
C CYS A 425 20.51 32.29 -12.74
N HIS A 426 20.46 33.32 -13.60
CA HIS A 426 20.81 34.68 -13.20
C HIS A 426 19.84 35.28 -12.15
N GLU A 427 18.58 34.86 -12.12
CA GLU A 427 17.62 35.27 -11.09
C GLU A 427 17.96 34.63 -9.74
N LEU A 428 18.40 33.36 -9.76
CA LEU A 428 18.88 32.67 -8.57
C LEU A 428 20.16 33.29 -8.03
N THR A 429 21.09 33.71 -8.90
CA THR A 429 22.28 34.46 -8.50
C THR A 429 21.92 35.79 -7.83
N LYS A 430 20.96 36.54 -8.39
CA LYS A 430 20.46 37.79 -7.78
C LYS A 430 19.88 37.54 -6.39
N LEU A 431 19.06 36.49 -6.23
CA LEU A 431 18.51 36.11 -4.92
C LEU A 431 19.59 35.76 -3.90
N SER A 432 20.65 35.06 -4.34
CA SER A 432 21.80 34.73 -3.50
C SER A 432 22.55 35.99 -3.05
N ILE A 433 22.79 36.94 -3.94
CA ILE A 433 23.44 38.22 -3.62
C ILE A 433 22.60 39.03 -2.61
N GLN A 434 21.27 38.93 -2.69
CA GLN A 434 20.34 39.53 -1.74
C GLN A 434 20.29 38.83 -0.36
N GLY A 435 21.17 37.85 -0.11
CA GLY A 435 21.29 37.14 1.17
C GLY A 435 20.36 35.93 1.33
N ASN A 436 19.63 35.53 0.28
CA ASN A 436 18.90 34.25 0.30
C ASN A 436 19.87 33.09 0.14
N ARG A 437 19.53 31.93 0.70
CA ARG A 437 20.32 30.71 0.51
C ARG A 437 19.75 29.90 -0.65
N ILE A 438 20.61 29.44 -1.55
CA ILE A 438 20.24 28.61 -2.69
C ILE A 438 20.85 27.22 -2.50
N ILE A 439 20.03 26.18 -2.56
CA ILE A 439 20.48 24.79 -2.51
C ILE A 439 20.10 24.13 -3.84
N PHE A 440 21.11 23.80 -4.64
CA PHE A 440 20.94 23.09 -5.90
C PHE A 440 20.92 21.57 -5.68
N TYR A 441 20.04 20.92 -6.42
CA TYR A 441 19.93 19.48 -6.52
C TYR A 441 20.21 19.10 -7.98
N GLU A 442 21.14 18.18 -8.18
CA GLU A 442 21.53 17.64 -9.49
C GLU A 442 20.69 16.42 -9.87
#